data_AF-A0ABD0W1E1-F1
#
_entry.id   AF-A0ABD0W1E1-F1
#
_cell.length_a   1.000
_cell.length_b   1.000
_cell.length_c   1.000
_cell.angle_alpha   90.00
_cell.angle_beta   90.00
_cell.angle_gamma   90.00
#
_symmetry.space_group_name_H-M   'P 1'
#
loop_
_entity.id
_entity.type
_entity.pdbx_description
1 polymer ?
#
loop_
_entity_poly.entity_id
_entity_poly.type
_entity_poly.pdbx_seq_one_letter_code
_entity_poly.pdbx_strand_id
1 'polypeptide(L)'
;MERCSMNPKANRRPGKEMERDISPCKHSQSSERDTQEDELDARLTRRVQRAARKQAKQEQLKRLHRAQMIQRQLEQVEVKQRQLEERGVAVEKALRGEADYWGDSNDSDELDVHLGVMGRQDDPALMQQWFKLVQQKNCLMRYESELMIFARELELEDRQSRLQQELRERMAVDDRLKPEAELAEEKLILGEMLEVVEQRNALVSLLEEQRLAESQEDRDLEAVMLSRGLNYWS
;
A
#
# COMPACT_ATOMS: atom_id res chain seq x y z
N MET A 1 1.65 -26.22 -103.84
CA MET A 1 1.26 -26.10 -102.42
C MET A 1 0.56 -27.40 -102.06
N GLU A 2 1.32 -28.46 -101.74
CA GLU A 2 1.64 -28.90 -100.35
C GLU A 2 0.38 -29.11 -99.50
N ARG A 3 0.08 -30.23 -98.86
CA ARG A 3 0.84 -31.38 -98.34
C ARG A 3 -0.20 -32.47 -97.97
N CYS A 4 0.16 -33.76 -97.99
CA CYS A 4 0.17 -34.62 -96.79
C CYS A 4 0.49 -36.08 -97.14
N SER A 5 1.48 -36.62 -96.43
CA SER A 5 1.96 -37.99 -96.50
C SER A 5 1.30 -38.85 -95.40
N MET A 6 0.93 -40.08 -95.78
CA MET A 6 1.04 -41.39 -95.09
C MET A 6 1.51 -41.37 -93.61
N ASN A 7 1.09 -42.24 -92.67
CA ASN A 7 0.54 -43.61 -92.71
C ASN A 7 0.14 -44.04 -91.25
N PRO A 8 -0.19 -45.31 -90.92
CA PRO A 8 -1.20 -45.64 -89.92
C PRO A 8 -0.71 -46.36 -88.64
N LYS A 9 -1.70 -46.55 -87.77
CA LYS A 9 -1.86 -47.40 -86.56
C LYS A 9 -0.82 -48.51 -86.31
N ALA A 10 -0.41 -48.62 -85.04
CA ALA A 10 -0.16 -49.90 -84.36
C ALA A 10 -0.41 -49.76 -82.85
N ASN A 11 -0.96 -50.82 -82.24
CA ASN A 11 -1.32 -50.93 -80.82
C ASN A 11 -0.61 -52.17 -80.24
N ARG A 12 0.11 -52.03 -79.11
CA ARG A 12 0.12 -52.93 -77.91
C ARG A 12 1.42 -52.92 -77.09
N ARG A 13 1.21 -52.86 -75.76
CA ARG A 13 1.91 -53.46 -74.59
C ARG A 13 2.89 -52.62 -73.75
N PRO A 14 2.99 -52.93 -72.43
CA PRO A 14 2.96 -51.94 -71.35
C PRO A 14 4.35 -51.57 -70.83
N GLY A 15 4.45 -50.32 -70.38
CA GLY A 15 5.62 -49.79 -69.66
C GLY A 15 5.65 -50.26 -68.22
N LYS A 16 6.88 -50.50 -67.76
CA LYS A 16 7.30 -50.94 -66.43
C LYS A 16 6.61 -50.18 -65.29
N GLU A 17 6.23 -50.94 -64.26
CA GLU A 17 6.00 -50.42 -62.92
C GLU A 17 7.26 -49.69 -62.45
N MET A 18 7.10 -48.41 -62.10
CA MET A 18 8.03 -47.68 -61.28
C MET A 18 7.31 -47.50 -59.95
N GLU A 19 7.57 -48.41 -59.00
CA GLU A 19 7.23 -48.18 -57.60
C GLU A 19 7.88 -46.85 -57.19
N ARG A 20 7.04 -45.85 -56.93
CA ARG A 20 7.47 -44.66 -56.21
C ARG A 20 7.49 -45.05 -54.74
N ASP A 21 8.69 -45.17 -54.18
CA ASP A 21 8.90 -45.24 -52.74
C ASP A 21 8.17 -44.07 -52.06
N ILE A 22 7.03 -44.38 -51.44
CA ILE A 22 6.38 -43.46 -50.51
C ILE A 22 7.22 -43.51 -49.23
N SER A 23 8.15 -42.56 -49.08
CA SER A 23 8.87 -42.33 -47.83
C SER A 23 7.88 -41.98 -46.70
N PRO A 24 7.81 -42.74 -45.60
CA PRO A 24 6.92 -42.43 -44.47
C PRO A 24 7.46 -41.39 -43.48
N CYS A 25 8.58 -40.70 -43.76
CA CYS A 25 9.33 -39.99 -42.72
C CYS A 25 8.88 -38.55 -42.38
N LYS A 26 7.88 -37.98 -43.07
CA LYS A 26 7.49 -36.57 -42.83
C LYS A 26 6.56 -36.37 -41.63
N HIS A 27 5.81 -37.39 -41.23
CA HIS A 27 4.85 -37.30 -40.12
C HIS A 27 5.52 -37.50 -38.75
N SER A 28 6.55 -38.36 -38.68
CA SER A 28 7.33 -38.58 -37.46
C SER A 28 8.13 -37.34 -37.05
N GLN A 29 8.69 -36.62 -38.03
CA GLN A 29 9.45 -35.39 -37.77
C GLN A 29 8.57 -34.19 -37.39
N SER A 30 7.29 -34.15 -37.78
CA SER A 30 6.36 -33.12 -37.26
C SER A 30 5.95 -33.45 -35.84
N SER A 31 5.54 -34.69 -35.54
CA SER A 31 5.14 -35.05 -34.18
C SER A 31 6.27 -34.93 -33.16
N GLU A 32 7.51 -35.29 -33.53
CA GLU A 32 8.67 -35.12 -32.66
C GLU A 32 9.00 -33.64 -32.39
N ARG A 33 8.81 -32.76 -33.39
CA ARG A 33 8.98 -31.30 -33.21
C ARG A 33 7.88 -30.71 -32.34
N ASP A 34 6.63 -31.09 -32.58
CA ASP A 34 5.48 -30.66 -31.78
C ASP A 34 5.67 -31.07 -30.31
N THR A 35 6.14 -32.31 -30.04
CA THR A 35 6.44 -32.75 -28.66
C THR A 35 7.60 -32.01 -28.00
N GLN A 36 8.59 -31.55 -28.77
CA GLN A 36 9.72 -30.76 -28.24
C GLN A 36 9.30 -29.32 -27.94
N GLU A 37 8.47 -28.72 -28.80
CA GLU A 37 7.88 -27.39 -28.57
C GLU A 37 6.98 -27.39 -27.33
N ASP A 38 6.13 -28.40 -27.17
CA ASP A 38 5.29 -28.58 -25.97
C ASP A 38 6.11 -28.74 -24.68
N GLU A 39 7.26 -29.45 -24.73
CA GLU A 39 8.14 -29.62 -23.57
C GLU A 39 8.87 -28.31 -23.20
N LEU A 40 9.26 -27.52 -24.20
CA LEU A 40 9.85 -26.19 -24.01
C LEU A 40 8.83 -25.22 -23.41
N ASP A 41 7.58 -25.24 -23.89
CA ASP A 41 6.49 -24.42 -23.37
C ASP A 41 6.11 -24.81 -21.94
N ALA A 42 6.08 -26.11 -21.63
CA ALA A 42 5.91 -26.60 -20.28
C ALA A 42 7.06 -26.13 -19.34
N ARG A 43 8.31 -26.14 -19.81
CA ARG A 43 9.46 -25.61 -19.05
C ARG A 43 9.36 -24.10 -18.85
N LEU A 44 8.99 -23.35 -19.87
CA LEU A 44 8.81 -21.90 -19.81
C LEU A 44 7.71 -21.54 -18.80
N THR A 45 6.57 -22.22 -18.89
CA THR A 45 5.41 -22.05 -18.01
C THR A 45 5.77 -22.33 -16.56
N ARG A 46 6.49 -23.42 -16.29
CA ARG A 46 7.00 -23.74 -14.94
C ARG A 46 7.94 -22.66 -14.41
N ARG A 47 8.80 -22.09 -15.26
CA ARG A 47 9.74 -21.03 -14.87
C ARG A 47 9.02 -19.72 -14.56
N VAL A 48 8.04 -19.34 -15.38
CA VAL A 48 7.18 -18.15 -15.17
C VAL A 48 6.37 -18.30 -13.88
N GLN A 49 5.74 -19.45 -13.64
CA GLN A 49 4.99 -19.71 -12.41
C GLN A 49 5.87 -19.65 -11.16
N ARG A 50 7.10 -20.18 -11.22
CA ARG A 50 8.07 -20.07 -10.11
C ARG A 50 8.48 -18.63 -9.85
N ALA A 51 8.73 -17.85 -10.91
CA ALA A 51 9.04 -16.43 -10.79
C ALA A 51 7.87 -15.63 -10.18
N ALA A 52 6.64 -15.86 -10.66
CA ALA A 52 5.43 -15.22 -10.14
C ALA A 52 5.21 -15.54 -8.65
N ARG A 53 5.36 -16.81 -8.23
CA ARG A 53 5.26 -17.21 -6.81
C ARG A 53 6.32 -16.54 -5.95
N LYS A 54 7.57 -16.43 -6.45
CA LYS A 54 8.65 -15.76 -5.73
C LYS A 54 8.36 -14.27 -5.57
N GLN A 55 7.86 -13.61 -6.61
CA GLN A 55 7.47 -12.21 -6.59
C GLN A 55 6.32 -11.96 -5.59
N ALA A 56 5.25 -12.77 -5.65
CA ALA A 56 4.13 -12.66 -4.71
C ALA A 56 4.58 -12.79 -3.25
N LYS A 57 5.48 -13.76 -2.95
CA LYS A 57 6.05 -13.92 -1.61
C LYS A 57 6.88 -12.71 -1.18
N GLN A 58 7.67 -12.13 -2.08
CA GLN A 58 8.45 -10.92 -1.78
C GLN A 58 7.54 -9.72 -1.49
N GLU A 59 6.47 -9.53 -2.27
CA GLU A 59 5.50 -8.44 -2.05
C GLU A 59 4.73 -8.62 -0.74
N GLN A 60 4.36 -9.84 -0.38
CA GLN A 60 3.76 -10.15 0.91
C GLN A 60 4.70 -9.82 2.07
N LEU A 61 6.00 -10.19 1.96
CA LEU A 61 7.00 -9.84 2.98
C LEU A 61 7.19 -8.33 3.11
N LYS A 62 7.20 -7.58 1.99
CA LYS A 62 7.27 -6.12 2.00
C LYS A 62 6.05 -5.50 2.68
N ARG A 63 4.85 -6.03 2.44
CA ARG A 63 3.61 -5.61 3.14
C ARG A 63 3.70 -5.85 4.64
N LEU A 64 4.10 -7.06 5.04
CA LEU A 64 4.27 -7.40 6.45
C LEU A 64 5.27 -6.47 7.15
N HIS A 65 6.41 -6.21 6.51
CA HIS A 65 7.42 -5.32 7.07
C HIS A 65 6.90 -3.88 7.22
N ARG A 66 6.19 -3.36 6.22
CA ARG A 66 5.53 -2.04 6.31
C ARG A 66 4.52 -2.00 7.46
N ALA A 67 3.70 -3.03 7.63
CA ALA A 67 2.73 -3.10 8.74
C ALA A 67 3.43 -3.06 10.11
N GLN A 68 4.51 -3.83 10.27
CA GLN A 68 5.31 -3.84 11.49
C GLN A 68 5.94 -2.47 11.79
N MET A 69 6.42 -1.77 10.75
CA MET A 69 7.00 -0.44 10.90
C MET A 69 5.96 0.57 11.36
N ILE A 70 4.75 0.57 10.76
CA ILE A 70 3.65 1.45 11.16
C ILE A 70 3.24 1.16 12.60
N GLN A 71 3.05 -0.12 12.97
CA GLN A 71 2.70 -0.51 14.33
C GLN A 71 3.72 -0.01 15.35
N ARG A 72 5.02 -0.20 15.08
CA ARG A 72 6.10 0.28 15.93
C ARG A 72 6.12 1.82 16.04
N GLN A 73 5.73 2.53 14.98
CA GLN A 73 5.64 3.99 15.01
C GLN A 73 4.45 4.46 15.84
N LEU A 74 3.29 3.81 15.73
CA LEU A 74 2.11 4.08 16.56
C LEU A 74 2.42 3.87 18.05
N GLU A 75 3.08 2.77 18.41
CA GLU A 75 3.52 2.51 19.79
C GLU A 75 4.44 3.63 20.32
N GLN A 76 5.34 4.17 19.48
CA GLN A 76 6.18 5.30 19.86
C GLN A 76 5.37 6.59 20.05
N VAL A 77 4.34 6.80 19.24
CA VAL A 77 3.42 7.94 19.39
C VAL A 77 2.66 7.84 20.70
N GLU A 78 2.11 6.67 21.04
CA GLU A 78 1.41 6.44 22.31
C GLU A 78 2.30 6.75 23.53
N VAL A 79 3.56 6.29 23.52
CA VAL A 79 4.51 6.59 24.62
C VAL A 79 4.78 8.10 24.72
N LYS A 80 4.96 8.79 23.59
CA LYS A 80 5.17 10.24 23.58
C LYS A 80 3.93 11.01 24.03
N GLN A 81 2.73 10.55 23.68
CA GLN A 81 1.47 11.14 24.14
C GLN A 81 1.39 11.10 25.67
N ARG A 82 1.66 9.94 26.29
CA ARG A 82 1.71 9.82 27.76
C ARG A 82 2.71 10.79 28.40
N GLN A 83 3.90 10.93 27.83
CA GLN A 83 4.90 11.89 28.33
C GLN A 83 4.42 13.35 28.21
N LEU A 84 3.74 13.71 27.12
CA LEU A 84 3.16 15.04 26.95
C LEU A 84 1.94 15.27 27.86
N GLU A 85 1.19 14.23 28.20
CA GLU A 85 0.10 14.29 29.18
C GLU A 85 0.65 14.56 30.57
N GLU A 86 1.66 13.81 31.03
CA GLU A 86 2.31 14.03 32.33
C GLU A 86 2.86 15.45 32.45
N ARG A 87 3.58 15.92 31.44
CA ARG A 87 4.09 17.30 31.38
C ARG A 87 2.95 18.32 31.32
N GLY A 88 1.86 18.01 30.60
CA GLY A 88 0.66 18.84 30.53
C GLY A 88 -0.01 19.03 31.88
N VAL A 89 -0.15 17.95 32.66
CA VAL A 89 -0.70 17.99 34.02
C VAL A 89 0.18 18.86 34.93
N ALA A 90 1.51 18.75 34.82
CA ALA A 90 2.42 19.59 35.60
C ALA A 90 2.27 21.09 35.28
N VAL A 91 2.19 21.44 33.99
CA VAL A 91 1.98 22.83 33.55
C VAL A 91 0.60 23.34 33.96
N GLU A 92 -0.45 22.52 33.88
CA GLU A 92 -1.79 22.92 34.33
C GLU A 92 -1.83 23.17 35.85
N LYS A 93 -1.21 22.29 36.65
CA LYS A 93 -1.10 22.48 38.11
C LYS A 93 -0.35 23.76 38.46
N ALA A 94 0.73 24.05 37.74
CA ALA A 94 1.47 25.29 37.91
C ALA A 94 0.63 26.53 37.52
N LEU A 95 -0.15 26.46 36.43
CA LEU A 95 -1.02 27.56 35.99
C LEU A 95 -2.15 27.82 37.01
N ARG A 96 -2.62 26.79 37.71
CA ARG A 96 -3.62 26.90 38.79
C ARG A 96 -3.04 27.42 40.11
N GLY A 97 -1.72 27.54 40.24
CA GLY A 97 -1.06 27.90 41.50
C GLY A 97 -1.01 26.75 42.52
N GLU A 98 -1.21 25.50 42.08
CA GLU A 98 -1.19 24.29 42.92
C GLU A 98 0.22 23.65 42.99
N ALA A 99 1.25 24.31 42.46
CA ALA A 99 2.63 23.79 42.44
C ALA A 99 3.28 23.69 43.85
N ASP A 100 2.69 24.34 44.86
CA ASP A 100 3.25 24.50 46.21
C ASP A 100 3.02 23.30 47.15
N TYR A 101 2.54 22.15 46.67
CA TYR A 101 2.32 20.96 47.50
C TYR A 101 3.20 19.77 47.12
N TRP A 102 4.50 20.03 46.97
CA TRP A 102 5.55 19.05 47.28
C TRP A 102 6.39 19.60 48.42
N GLY A 103 5.74 19.85 49.55
CA GLY A 103 6.40 20.00 50.84
C GLY A 103 7.06 18.68 51.19
N ASP A 104 8.31 18.49 50.74
CA ASP A 104 9.18 17.51 51.37
C ASP A 104 9.47 18.01 52.77
N SER A 105 9.21 17.12 53.72
CA SER A 105 9.26 17.40 55.13
C SER A 105 10.71 17.62 55.53
N ASN A 106 11.07 18.85 55.89
CA ASN A 106 12.12 19.04 56.88
C ASN A 106 11.77 20.24 57.75
N ASP A 107 11.46 19.94 59.01
CA ASP A 107 11.33 20.88 60.11
C ASP A 107 12.48 21.89 60.08
N SER A 108 12.18 23.13 59.74
CA SER A 108 13.00 24.29 60.10
C SER A 108 12.07 25.48 60.22
N ASP A 109 11.71 25.70 61.47
CA ASP A 109 11.03 26.89 61.98
C ASP A 109 11.79 28.16 61.54
N GLU A 110 11.03 29.23 61.40
CA GLU A 110 11.45 30.62 61.19
C GLU A 110 11.88 31.07 59.79
N LEU A 111 11.05 32.01 59.29
CA LEU A 111 11.41 33.17 58.48
C LEU A 111 11.41 32.99 56.94
N ASP A 112 10.23 33.03 56.33
CA ASP A 112 9.82 34.12 55.43
C ASP A 112 8.47 33.77 54.74
N VAL A 113 7.38 34.28 55.31
CA VAL A 113 6.05 34.28 54.70
C VAL A 113 6.01 35.39 53.64
N HIS A 114 6.72 35.20 52.53
CA HIS A 114 6.59 36.04 51.32
C HIS A 114 6.56 35.25 50.00
N LEU A 115 6.67 33.92 50.02
CA LEU A 115 6.56 33.11 48.80
C LEU A 115 5.14 32.62 48.49
N GLY A 116 4.11 33.17 49.15
CA GLY A 116 2.70 32.95 48.80
C GLY A 116 2.18 33.83 47.65
N VAL A 117 3.07 34.50 46.88
CA VAL A 117 2.69 35.48 45.84
C VAL A 117 3.36 35.18 44.49
N MET A 118 3.41 33.91 44.09
CA MET A 118 3.64 33.59 42.67
C MET A 118 2.57 32.70 42.05
N GLY A 119 1.34 32.81 42.57
CA GLY A 119 0.11 32.56 41.81
C GLY A 119 -0.17 33.65 40.78
N ARG A 120 0.82 34.00 39.93
CA ARG A 120 0.56 34.81 38.74
C ARG A 120 0.13 33.82 37.66
N GLN A 121 -1.18 33.72 37.43
CA GLN A 121 -1.78 33.05 36.26
C GLN A 121 -1.23 33.58 34.91
N ASP A 122 -0.42 34.65 34.95
CA ASP A 122 0.22 35.32 33.83
C ASP A 122 1.76 35.21 33.86
N ASP A 123 2.36 34.07 34.26
CA ASP A 123 3.78 33.85 33.98
C ASP A 123 3.97 33.61 32.47
N PRO A 124 4.55 34.55 31.70
CA PRO A 124 4.75 34.39 30.27
C PRO A 124 5.61 33.17 29.94
N ALA A 125 6.50 32.73 30.83
CA ALA A 125 7.31 31.53 30.64
C ALA A 125 6.46 30.26 30.72
N LEU A 126 5.51 30.19 31.65
CA LEU A 126 4.61 29.05 31.80
C LEU A 126 3.61 28.96 30.64
N MET A 127 3.10 30.11 30.19
CA MET A 127 2.27 30.18 28.98
C MET A 127 3.05 29.73 27.73
N GLN A 128 4.31 30.12 27.57
CA GLN A 128 5.16 29.64 26.47
C GLN A 128 5.38 28.12 26.54
N GLN A 129 5.58 27.55 27.73
CA GLN A 129 5.67 26.10 27.92
C GLN A 129 4.36 25.39 27.58
N TRP A 130 3.22 25.96 27.96
CA TRP A 130 1.90 25.44 27.61
C TRP A 130 1.68 25.45 26.09
N PHE A 131 1.98 26.55 25.40
CA PHE A 131 1.90 26.63 23.94
C PHE A 131 2.78 25.58 23.27
N LYS A 132 4.02 25.40 23.74
CA LYS A 132 4.92 24.38 23.23
C LYS A 132 4.36 22.97 23.42
N LEU A 133 3.71 22.68 24.55
CA LEU A 133 3.06 21.39 24.78
C LEU A 133 1.86 21.18 23.85
N VAL A 134 1.03 22.20 23.65
CA VAL A 134 -0.11 22.16 22.72
C VAL A 134 0.39 21.92 21.29
N GLN A 135 1.45 22.61 20.87
CA GLN A 135 2.08 22.40 19.57
C GLN A 135 2.56 20.94 19.42
N GLN A 136 3.30 20.45 20.40
CA GLN A 136 3.85 19.09 20.39
C GLN A 136 2.73 18.03 20.35
N LYS A 137 1.63 18.25 21.08
CA LYS A 137 0.45 17.38 21.04
C LYS A 137 -0.22 17.41 19.67
N ASN A 138 -0.45 18.58 19.08
CA ASN A 138 -1.02 18.69 17.74
C ASN A 138 -0.15 17.99 16.68
N CYS A 139 1.18 18.19 16.71
CA CYS A 139 2.08 17.48 15.81
C CYS A 139 2.00 15.95 15.97
N LEU A 140 1.91 15.44 17.21
CA LEU A 140 1.74 14.01 17.44
C LEU A 140 0.39 13.49 16.95
N MET A 141 -0.71 14.22 17.17
CA MET A 141 -2.03 13.83 16.69
C MET A 141 -2.09 13.78 15.15
N ARG A 142 -1.49 14.77 14.47
CA ARG A 142 -1.37 14.79 13.01
C ARG A 142 -0.57 13.58 12.52
N TYR A 143 0.59 13.33 13.12
CA TYR A 143 1.42 12.18 12.78
C TYR A 143 0.74 10.83 13.06
N GLU A 144 -0.03 10.72 14.15
CA GLU A 144 -0.85 9.53 14.42
C GLU A 144 -1.91 9.30 13.33
N SER A 145 -2.63 10.37 12.94
CA SER A 145 -3.62 10.33 11.86
C SER A 145 -2.99 9.86 10.54
N GLU A 146 -1.82 10.39 10.18
CA GLU A 146 -1.07 9.94 9.00
C GLU A 146 -0.74 8.44 9.06
N LEU A 147 -0.26 7.95 10.22
CA LEU A 147 0.04 6.53 10.41
C LEU A 147 -1.21 5.65 10.29
N MET A 148 -2.36 6.11 10.79
CA MET A 148 -3.64 5.41 10.64
C MET A 148 -4.09 5.34 9.18
N ILE A 149 -3.86 6.41 8.40
CA ILE A 149 -4.14 6.41 6.96
C ILE A 149 -3.23 5.41 6.24
N PHE A 150 -1.92 5.38 6.55
CA PHE A 150 -1.01 4.41 5.96
C PHE A 150 -1.35 2.97 6.34
N ALA A 151 -1.79 2.73 7.58
CA ALA A 151 -2.29 1.42 8.00
C ALA A 151 -3.49 1.00 7.14
N ARG A 152 -4.46 1.91 6.96
CA ARG A 152 -5.65 1.65 6.14
C ARG A 152 -5.31 1.42 4.67
N GLU A 153 -4.39 2.19 4.09
CA GLU A 153 -3.92 1.97 2.73
C GLU A 153 -3.30 0.58 2.58
N LEU A 154 -2.50 0.15 3.56
CA LEU A 154 -1.84 -1.14 3.53
C LEU A 154 -2.84 -2.32 3.61
N GLU A 155 -3.92 -2.17 4.38
CA GLU A 155 -5.04 -3.14 4.39
C GLU A 155 -5.71 -3.25 3.01
N LEU A 156 -5.94 -2.10 2.36
CA LEU A 156 -6.52 -2.06 1.02
C LEU A 156 -5.59 -2.68 -0.03
N GLU A 157 -4.28 -2.46 0.07
CA GLU A 157 -3.29 -3.15 -0.77
C GLU A 157 -3.31 -4.67 -0.58
N ASP A 158 -3.48 -5.14 0.67
CA ASP A 158 -3.60 -6.57 0.95
C ASP A 158 -4.88 -7.15 0.36
N ARG A 159 -6.03 -6.47 0.53
CA ARG A 159 -7.30 -6.86 -0.07
C ARG A 159 -7.22 -6.89 -1.59
N GLN A 160 -6.67 -5.84 -2.21
CA GLN A 160 -6.44 -5.77 -3.64
C GLN A 160 -5.61 -6.96 -4.13
N SER A 161 -4.51 -7.29 -3.43
CA SER A 161 -3.66 -8.42 -3.79
C SER A 161 -4.38 -9.76 -3.70
N ARG A 162 -5.30 -9.96 -2.73
CA ARG A 162 -6.09 -11.18 -2.60
C ARG A 162 -7.09 -11.32 -3.74
N LEU A 163 -7.86 -10.25 -4.01
CA LEU A 163 -8.82 -10.19 -5.10
C LEU A 163 -8.14 -10.43 -6.47
N GLN A 164 -6.97 -9.84 -6.69
CA GLN A 164 -6.19 -10.07 -7.92
C GLN A 164 -5.71 -11.52 -8.06
N GLN A 165 -5.29 -12.15 -6.97
CA GLN A 165 -4.86 -13.56 -7.00
C GLN A 165 -6.05 -14.48 -7.29
N GLU A 166 -7.18 -14.25 -6.61
CA GLU A 166 -8.42 -15.00 -6.81
C GLU A 166 -8.95 -14.87 -8.25
N LEU A 167 -8.94 -13.65 -8.80
CA LEU A 167 -9.33 -13.41 -10.19
C LEU A 167 -8.40 -14.12 -11.18
N ARG A 168 -7.07 -14.09 -10.95
CA ARG A 168 -6.10 -14.80 -11.81
C ARG A 168 -6.32 -16.31 -11.81
N GLU A 169 -6.69 -16.88 -10.67
CA GLU A 169 -7.00 -18.31 -10.54
C GLU A 169 -8.26 -18.68 -11.32
N ARG A 170 -9.33 -17.87 -11.24
CA ARG A 170 -10.55 -18.10 -12.02
C ARG A 170 -10.35 -17.88 -13.52
N MET A 171 -9.63 -16.83 -13.91
CA MET A 171 -9.27 -16.54 -15.31
C MET A 171 -8.32 -17.56 -15.96
N ALA A 172 -7.74 -18.48 -15.18
CA ALA A 172 -6.92 -19.57 -15.74
C ALA A 172 -7.77 -20.57 -16.54
N VAL A 173 -9.09 -20.62 -16.32
CA VAL A 173 -10.06 -21.38 -17.10
C VAL A 173 -10.64 -20.48 -18.20
N ASP A 174 -10.84 -21.02 -19.40
CA ASP A 174 -11.45 -20.28 -20.53
C ASP A 174 -12.93 -19.98 -20.24
N ASP A 175 -13.35 -18.74 -20.50
CA ASP A 175 -14.71 -18.25 -20.24
C ASP A 175 -15.80 -19.07 -20.94
N ARG A 176 -15.49 -19.69 -22.09
CA ARG A 176 -16.44 -20.55 -22.82
C ARG A 176 -16.76 -21.84 -22.06
N LEU A 177 -15.90 -22.24 -21.14
CA LEU A 177 -16.05 -23.43 -20.32
C LEU A 177 -16.71 -23.12 -18.97
N LYS A 178 -16.96 -21.84 -18.66
CA LYS A 178 -17.54 -21.40 -17.39
C LYS A 178 -19.07 -21.24 -17.49
N PRO A 179 -19.83 -21.63 -16.46
CA PRO A 179 -21.23 -21.27 -16.35
C PRO A 179 -21.40 -19.76 -16.09
N GLU A 180 -22.56 -19.21 -16.44
CA GLU A 180 -22.86 -17.78 -16.25
C GLU A 180 -22.71 -17.31 -14.79
N ALA A 181 -22.95 -18.22 -13.82
CA ALA A 181 -22.75 -17.93 -12.41
C ALA A 181 -21.28 -17.63 -12.05
N GLU A 182 -20.33 -18.40 -12.59
CA GLU A 182 -18.90 -18.16 -12.37
C GLU A 182 -18.42 -16.87 -13.04
N LEU A 183 -18.94 -16.57 -14.24
CA LEU A 183 -18.69 -15.29 -14.91
C LEU A 183 -19.26 -14.10 -14.13
N ALA A 184 -20.40 -14.28 -13.45
CA ALA A 184 -20.97 -13.28 -12.56
C ALA A 184 -20.09 -13.05 -11.31
N GLU A 185 -19.53 -14.11 -10.72
CA GLU A 185 -18.57 -14.01 -9.61
C GLU A 185 -17.31 -13.22 -10.02
N GLU A 186 -16.75 -13.48 -11.20
CA GLU A 186 -15.59 -12.73 -11.71
C GLU A 186 -15.89 -11.23 -11.86
N LYS A 187 -17.10 -10.88 -12.34
CA LYS A 187 -17.57 -9.49 -12.41
C LYS A 187 -17.69 -8.86 -11.02
N LEU A 188 -18.12 -9.62 -10.02
CA LEU A 188 -18.19 -9.15 -8.63
C LEU A 188 -16.79 -8.86 -8.07
N ILE A 189 -15.80 -9.74 -8.28
CA ILE A 189 -14.41 -9.50 -7.87
C ILE A 189 -13.86 -8.22 -8.50
N LEU A 190 -14.12 -8.02 -9.81
CA LEU A 190 -13.71 -6.80 -10.51
C LEU A 190 -14.36 -5.56 -9.90
N GLY A 191 -15.66 -5.63 -9.57
CA GLY A 191 -16.38 -4.56 -8.88
C GLY A 191 -15.76 -4.22 -7.53
N GLU A 192 -15.48 -5.23 -6.70
CA GLU A 192 -14.80 -5.03 -5.41
C GLU A 192 -13.40 -4.43 -5.58
N MET A 193 -12.65 -4.85 -6.60
CA MET A 193 -11.32 -4.29 -6.86
C MET A 193 -11.39 -2.81 -7.24
N LEU A 194 -12.42 -2.39 -8.00
CA LEU A 194 -12.66 -0.97 -8.29
C LEU A 194 -13.00 -0.20 -7.02
N GLU A 195 -13.84 -0.75 -6.15
CA GLU A 195 -14.17 -0.14 -4.85
C GLU A 195 -12.91 0.03 -3.99
N VAL A 196 -12.02 -0.96 -3.95
CA VAL A 196 -10.74 -0.85 -3.23
C VAL A 196 -9.87 0.28 -3.77
N VAL A 197 -9.79 0.44 -5.10
CA VAL A 197 -9.06 1.55 -5.72
C VAL A 197 -9.69 2.90 -5.39
N GLU A 198 -11.02 2.99 -5.40
CA GLU A 198 -11.75 4.19 -5.01
C GLU A 198 -11.49 4.55 -3.54
N GLN A 199 -11.54 3.58 -2.63
CA GLN A 199 -11.22 3.78 -1.22
C GLN A 199 -9.77 4.27 -1.03
N ARG A 200 -8.80 3.75 -1.79
CA ARG A 200 -7.42 4.25 -1.76
C ARG A 200 -7.31 5.69 -2.26
N ASN A 201 -8.02 6.04 -3.33
CA ASN A 201 -8.06 7.41 -3.84
C ASN A 201 -8.66 8.37 -2.80
N ALA A 202 -9.71 7.95 -2.08
CA ALA A 202 -10.30 8.73 -0.99
C ALA A 202 -9.30 9.00 0.15
N LEU A 203 -8.42 8.04 0.48
CA LEU A 203 -7.35 8.26 1.47
C LEU A 203 -6.33 9.31 1.01
N VAL A 204 -5.98 9.32 -0.28
CA VAL A 204 -5.09 10.35 -0.85
C VAL A 204 -5.74 11.73 -0.77
N SER A 205 -7.03 11.83 -1.11
CA SER A 205 -7.79 13.07 -0.96
C SER A 205 -7.85 13.53 0.50
N LEU A 206 -8.10 12.61 1.43
CA LEU A 206 -8.13 12.91 2.86
C LEU A 206 -6.79 13.47 3.38
N LEU A 207 -5.65 12.91 2.96
CA LEU A 207 -4.33 13.44 3.33
C LEU A 207 -4.12 14.87 2.81
N GLU A 208 -4.53 15.14 1.57
CA GLU A 208 -4.40 16.48 1.00
C GLU A 208 -5.31 17.49 1.73
N GLU A 209 -6.54 17.09 2.05
CA GLU A 209 -7.47 17.90 2.84
C GLU A 209 -6.93 18.19 4.24
N GLN A 210 -6.39 17.18 4.93
CA GLN A 210 -5.73 17.34 6.23
C GLN A 210 -4.58 18.34 6.12
N ARG A 211 -3.67 18.15 5.16
CA ARG A 211 -2.53 19.05 4.97
C ARG A 211 -2.94 20.51 4.72
N LEU A 212 -4.02 20.73 3.96
CA LEU A 212 -4.54 22.08 3.70
C LEU A 212 -5.16 22.69 4.96
N ALA A 213 -5.96 21.92 5.70
CA ALA A 213 -6.57 22.37 6.96
C ALA A 213 -5.49 22.71 7.99
N GLU A 214 -4.50 21.84 8.16
CA GLU A 214 -3.37 22.04 9.07
C GLU A 214 -2.55 23.29 8.72
N SER A 215 -2.29 23.53 7.43
CA SER A 215 -1.60 24.75 6.99
C SER A 215 -2.41 26.00 7.30
N GLN A 216 -3.74 25.93 7.25
CA GLN A 216 -4.61 27.06 7.60
C GLN A 216 -4.63 27.28 9.12
N GLU A 217 -4.77 26.22 9.91
CA GLU A 217 -4.70 26.28 11.38
C GLU A 217 -3.38 26.91 11.86
N ASP A 218 -2.26 26.50 11.26
CA ASP A 218 -0.94 27.02 11.65
C ASP A 218 -0.82 28.53 11.34
N ARG A 219 -1.38 28.99 10.21
CA ARG A 219 -1.44 30.43 9.87
C ARG A 219 -2.31 31.22 10.83
N ASP A 220 -3.48 30.67 11.18
CA ASP A 220 -4.41 31.31 12.09
C ASP A 220 -3.81 31.40 13.51
N LEU A 221 -3.14 30.34 13.96
CA LEU A 221 -2.40 30.32 15.22
C LEU A 221 -1.26 31.34 15.23
N GLU A 222 -0.46 31.41 14.16
CA GLU A 222 0.62 32.39 14.03
C GLU A 222 0.10 33.83 14.07
N ALA A 223 -1.02 34.11 13.38
CA ALA A 223 -1.68 35.41 13.42
C ALA A 223 -2.15 35.80 14.84
N VAL A 224 -2.76 34.85 15.57
CA VAL A 224 -3.19 35.07 16.96
C VAL A 224 -1.98 35.29 17.88
N MET A 225 -0.91 34.51 17.73
CA MET A 225 0.31 34.65 18.54
C MET A 225 1.00 36.02 18.32
N LEU A 226 1.12 36.45 17.07
CA LEU A 226 1.64 37.78 16.70
C LEU A 226 0.82 38.92 17.30
N SER A 227 -0.51 38.79 17.30
CA SER A 227 -1.42 39.80 17.89
C SER A 227 -1.26 39.95 19.41
N ARG A 228 -0.80 38.88 20.09
CA ARG A 228 -0.57 38.85 21.55
C ARG A 228 0.89 39.14 21.92
N GLY A 229 1.77 39.42 20.95
CA GLY A 229 3.19 39.71 21.19
C GLY A 229 4.02 38.50 21.64
N LEU A 230 3.54 37.28 21.38
CA LEU A 230 4.24 36.03 21.69
C LEU A 230 4.93 35.51 20.42
N ASN A 231 6.24 35.30 20.46
CA ASN A 231 6.99 34.76 19.32
C ASN A 231 6.81 33.24 19.23
N TYR A 232 6.28 32.76 18.10
CA TYR A 232 6.02 31.34 17.83
C TYR A 232 7.30 30.48 17.68
N TRP A 233 8.44 31.13 17.36
CA TRP A 233 9.70 30.49 16.95
C TRP A 233 10.91 30.73 17.87
N SER A 234 10.72 31.15 19.13
CA SER A 234 11.81 31.32 20.11
C SER A 234 11.71 30.33 21.28
#